data_AF-A0A7Y5G4R5-F1
#
_entry.id   AF-A0A7Y5G4R5-F1
#
_cell.length_a   1.000
_cell.length_b   1.000
_cell.length_c   1.000
_cell.angle_alpha   90.00
_cell.angle_beta   90.00
_cell.angle_gamma   90.00
#
_symmetry.space_group_name_H-M   'P 1'
#
loop_
_entity.id
_entity.type
_entity.pdbx_description
1 polymer ?
#
loop_
_entity_poly.entity_id
_entity_poly.type
_entity_poly.pdbx_seq_one_letter_code
_entity_poly.pdbx_strand_id
1 'polypeptide(L)'
;MKIFSSSIIIVITVTLFCGNASASKFKQLLPVTDKILMLHFDDGYVEHYGLGQAGNDDRVVKSELLLIWARRTATYTLSSADDPNYNYATPLSPLKVGRKSKAKDFSSNHALNYPFVLEHFIYLELPHPLQHGKTYHLQFPYLDFTRSDTTFVFDEYALRSETIHVNQIGYAPAAPVKYAYLSHWLGDLGPLALHDYADSHFYLVEEKSRRVAYTGTIKLRKALQTGGPDNGYPAHAPFGSFTGADVWVADFSDFDRPGEYRLMVERIGSSYPFRIDEDVYREAFYTTIRALYLQRCGVALEAPYTQWTRSRCHHPAKGDTVILSNWRYMDGGNAFTQLPQYATNIKKPFWGGWHDAADWDRNAYHLNACKTLLLAYELRPENFSDDELNIPESGNGLPDILDEARWGVDFFKRMQEEDGGIHGGIETWRHPATGVSCVTDTDQWYAYAPDPQVSFHYAAVACQMAHCLEVAGFPEFKSGYLSSARRAYDWAMNHILPGDETKVRDFRQYA
;
A
#
# COMPACT_ATOMS: atom_id res chain seq x y z
N MET A 1 -0.75 -64.81 62.09
CA MET A 1 0.68 -64.48 61.89
C MET A 1 0.82 -63.81 60.54
N LYS A 2 1.36 -62.59 60.52
CA LYS A 2 1.71 -61.72 59.37
C LYS A 2 0.56 -61.05 58.59
N ILE A 3 0.34 -59.80 59.00
CA ILE A 3 -0.25 -58.69 58.26
C ILE A 3 0.75 -58.23 57.18
N PHE A 4 0.31 -58.08 55.93
CA PHE A 4 0.99 -57.30 54.88
C PHE A 4 -0.13 -56.57 54.10
N SER A 5 -0.36 -55.28 54.37
CA SER A 5 0.27 -54.12 53.72
C SER A 5 -0.04 -54.05 52.22
N SER A 6 -1.21 -53.49 51.88
CA SER A 6 -1.59 -53.10 50.52
C SER A 6 -0.85 -51.82 50.13
N SER A 7 0.16 -51.92 49.28
CA SER A 7 0.77 -50.76 48.61
C SER A 7 -0.05 -50.41 47.38
N ILE A 8 -0.83 -49.33 47.46
CA ILE A 8 -1.49 -48.71 46.30
C ILE A 8 -0.41 -47.93 45.55
N ILE A 9 0.03 -48.45 44.41
CA ILE A 9 0.82 -47.69 43.44
C ILE A 9 -0.18 -46.82 42.66
N ILE A 10 -0.19 -45.53 42.97
CA ILE A 10 -0.85 -44.53 42.13
C ILE A 10 0.03 -44.38 40.88
N VAL A 11 -0.36 -45.05 39.80
CA VAL A 11 0.14 -44.72 38.46
C VAL A 11 -0.51 -43.39 38.09
N ILE A 12 0.21 -42.29 38.28
CA ILE A 12 -0.12 -41.01 37.65
C ILE A 12 0.17 -41.21 36.18
N THR A 13 -0.84 -41.64 35.42
CA THR A 13 -0.86 -41.47 33.98
C THR A 13 -0.87 -39.97 33.74
N VAL A 14 0.30 -39.38 33.48
CA VAL A 14 0.40 -38.05 32.87
C VAL A 14 -0.14 -38.24 31.45
N THR A 15 -1.46 -38.14 31.31
CA THR A 15 -2.09 -37.91 30.04
C THR A 15 -1.65 -36.52 29.63
N LEU A 16 -0.55 -36.45 28.88
CA LEU A 16 -0.27 -35.32 28.01
C LEU A 16 -1.50 -35.23 27.12
N PHE A 17 -2.43 -34.34 27.49
CA PHE A 17 -3.34 -33.78 26.53
C PHE A 17 -2.45 -33.11 25.48
N CYS A 18 -2.12 -33.84 24.42
CA CYS A 18 -1.91 -33.26 23.11
C CYS A 18 -3.25 -32.64 22.70
N GLY A 19 -3.63 -31.54 23.36
CA GLY A 19 -4.54 -30.59 22.77
C GLY A 19 -3.91 -30.21 21.45
N ASN A 20 -4.70 -30.27 20.38
CA ASN A 20 -4.31 -29.92 19.00
C ASN A 20 -3.35 -28.73 19.01
N ALA A 21 -2.05 -29.02 19.03
CA ALA A 21 -1.03 -28.01 18.97
C ALA A 21 -0.96 -27.67 17.49
N SER A 22 -1.76 -26.69 17.08
CA SER A 22 -1.56 -26.02 15.82
C SER A 22 -0.42 -25.02 16.08
N ALA A 23 0.70 -25.18 15.39
CA ALA A 23 1.85 -24.26 15.43
C ALA A 23 1.80 -23.30 14.23
N SER A 24 2.60 -22.24 14.34
CA SER A 24 2.88 -21.33 13.23
C SER A 24 3.28 -22.12 11.98
N LYS A 25 2.78 -21.71 10.82
CA LYS A 25 2.97 -22.44 9.56
C LYS A 25 4.21 -21.96 8.83
N PHE A 26 5.10 -22.88 8.45
CA PHE A 26 6.23 -22.57 7.58
C PHE A 26 5.72 -22.15 6.19
N LYS A 27 6.14 -20.96 5.75
CA LYS A 27 5.74 -20.38 4.46
C LYS A 27 6.79 -20.59 3.39
N GLN A 28 8.04 -20.24 3.70
CA GLN A 28 9.15 -20.30 2.76
C GLN A 28 10.49 -20.21 3.47
N LEU A 29 11.52 -20.69 2.77
CA LEU A 29 12.92 -20.45 3.07
C LEU A 29 13.52 -19.69 1.91
N LEU A 30 14.21 -18.59 2.21
CA LEU A 30 14.88 -17.75 1.22
C LEU A 30 16.31 -17.44 1.69
N PRO A 31 17.27 -17.27 0.78
CA PRO A 31 18.56 -16.71 1.14
C PRO A 31 18.40 -15.21 1.42
N VAL A 32 19.06 -14.75 2.48
CA VAL A 32 19.43 -13.33 2.60
C VAL A 32 20.74 -13.13 1.86
N THR A 33 21.71 -14.02 2.12
CA THR A 33 22.97 -14.19 1.41
C THR A 33 23.38 -15.68 1.37
N ASP A 34 24.52 -16.00 0.78
CA ASP A 34 25.17 -17.32 0.86
C ASP A 34 25.51 -17.75 2.30
N LYS A 35 25.61 -16.80 3.25
CA LYS A 35 25.91 -17.07 4.67
C LYS A 35 24.68 -16.97 5.58
N ILE A 36 23.55 -16.47 5.10
CA ILE A 36 22.38 -16.21 5.94
C ILE A 36 21.11 -16.71 5.24
N LEU A 37 20.42 -17.64 5.89
CA LEU A 37 19.09 -18.10 5.48
C LEU A 37 18.01 -17.38 6.28
N MET A 38 16.85 -17.16 5.66
CA MET A 38 15.65 -16.64 6.30
C MET A 38 14.51 -17.64 6.18
N LEU A 39 13.94 -18.05 7.30
CA LEU A 39 12.71 -18.82 7.36
C LEU A 39 11.56 -17.89 7.71
N HIS A 40 10.45 -18.00 6.97
CA HIS A 40 9.24 -17.24 7.21
C HIS A 40 8.14 -18.16 7.76
N PHE A 41 7.58 -17.80 8.91
CA PHE A 41 6.45 -18.47 9.55
C PHE A 41 5.27 -17.53 9.73
N ASP A 42 4.06 -18.08 9.72
CA ASP A 42 2.80 -17.36 9.77
C ASP A 42 1.90 -17.94 10.87
N ASP A 43 1.56 -17.13 11.85
CA ASP A 43 0.75 -17.57 12.99
C ASP A 43 -0.72 -17.77 12.62
N GLY A 44 -1.22 -17.21 11.51
CA GLY A 44 -2.61 -17.37 11.12
C GLY A 44 -3.22 -16.18 10.37
N TYR A 45 -4.51 -15.95 10.60
CA TYR A 45 -5.29 -14.93 9.90
C TYR A 45 -6.46 -14.43 10.76
N VAL A 46 -6.96 -13.24 10.45
CA VAL A 46 -8.23 -12.76 10.97
C VAL A 46 -9.31 -13.02 9.93
N GLU A 47 -10.39 -13.68 10.34
CA GLU A 47 -11.61 -13.69 9.54
C GLU A 47 -12.36 -12.41 9.85
N HIS A 48 -12.25 -11.44 8.95
CA HIS A 48 -12.93 -10.17 9.12
C HIS A 48 -14.45 -10.32 8.97
N TYR A 49 -15.17 -9.49 9.71
CA TYR A 49 -16.59 -9.28 9.46
C TYR A 49 -16.83 -8.86 8.01
N GLY A 50 -17.97 -9.28 7.46
CA GLY A 50 -18.42 -8.92 6.12
C GLY A 50 -19.46 -7.80 6.10
N LEU A 51 -20.01 -7.53 4.91
CA LEU A 51 -21.12 -6.59 4.74
C LEU A 51 -22.32 -7.02 5.61
N GLY A 52 -22.86 -6.07 6.39
CA GLY A 52 -23.98 -6.30 7.30
C GLY A 52 -23.64 -6.99 8.62
N GLN A 53 -22.37 -7.29 8.88
CA GLN A 53 -21.89 -7.82 10.17
C GLN A 53 -21.32 -6.70 11.05
N ALA A 54 -21.27 -6.93 12.37
CA ALA A 54 -20.76 -5.95 13.33
C ALA A 54 -19.23 -5.94 13.37
N GLY A 55 -18.64 -4.80 13.73
CA GLY A 55 -17.18 -4.65 13.76
C GLY A 55 -16.43 -5.53 14.77
N ASN A 56 -17.14 -6.15 15.70
CA ASN A 56 -16.60 -7.11 16.66
C ASN A 56 -16.81 -8.59 16.26
N ASP A 57 -17.39 -8.85 15.09
CA ASP A 57 -17.63 -10.22 14.58
C ASP A 57 -16.35 -10.88 14.01
N ASP A 58 -15.23 -10.15 13.99
CA ASP A 58 -13.93 -10.69 13.62
C ASP A 58 -13.56 -11.92 14.45
N ARG A 59 -13.08 -12.98 13.77
CA ARG A 59 -12.56 -14.18 14.41
C ARG A 59 -11.05 -14.31 14.15
N VAL A 60 -10.25 -14.24 15.21
CA VAL A 60 -8.81 -14.48 15.12
C VAL A 60 -8.53 -15.97 15.16
N VAL A 61 -7.97 -16.51 14.07
CA VAL A 61 -7.53 -17.91 13.97
C VAL A 61 -6.02 -17.91 13.98
N LYS A 62 -5.41 -18.22 15.13
CA LYS A 62 -3.95 -18.20 15.28
C LYS A 62 -3.35 -19.40 16.01
N SER A 63 -2.08 -19.60 15.77
CA SER A 63 -1.24 -20.70 16.22
C SER A 63 0.17 -20.18 16.37
N GLU A 64 0.55 -19.83 17.59
CA GLU A 64 1.74 -19.02 17.82
C GLU A 64 3.03 -19.81 17.62
N LEU A 65 4.04 -19.15 17.06
CA LEU A 65 5.38 -19.71 16.99
C LEU A 65 5.97 -19.85 18.40
N LEU A 66 6.45 -21.05 18.75
CA LEU A 66 7.12 -21.29 20.03
C LEU A 66 8.50 -20.62 20.06
N LEU A 67 8.54 -19.35 20.47
CA LEU A 67 9.75 -18.51 20.45
C LEU A 67 10.93 -19.08 21.23
N ILE A 68 10.66 -19.88 22.27
CA ILE A 68 11.72 -20.55 23.05
C ILE A 68 12.54 -21.52 22.21
N TRP A 69 11.94 -22.16 21.20
CA TRP A 69 12.61 -23.03 20.24
C TRP A 69 13.14 -22.23 19.05
N ALA A 70 12.33 -21.33 18.51
CA ALA A 70 12.69 -20.56 17.31
C ALA A 70 14.00 -19.77 17.44
N ARG A 71 14.40 -19.41 18.66
CA ARG A 71 15.61 -18.60 18.94
C ARG A 71 16.87 -19.44 19.26
N ARG A 72 16.78 -20.77 19.27
CA ARG A 72 17.90 -21.65 19.61
C ARG A 72 18.61 -22.14 18.36
N THR A 73 19.92 -22.02 18.31
CA THR A 73 20.73 -22.60 17.21
C THR A 73 20.53 -24.10 17.09
N ALA A 74 20.45 -24.82 18.23
CA ALA A 74 20.24 -26.26 18.30
C ALA A 74 18.87 -26.74 17.76
N THR A 75 17.93 -25.83 17.49
CA THR A 75 16.66 -26.18 16.82
C THR A 75 16.85 -26.45 15.32
N TYR A 76 17.97 -26.00 14.74
CA TYR A 76 18.24 -26.08 13.32
C TYR A 76 19.48 -26.92 13.03
N THR A 77 19.39 -27.75 11.99
CA THR A 77 20.52 -28.50 11.43
C THR A 77 20.49 -28.43 9.92
N LEU A 78 21.61 -28.06 9.31
CA LEU A 78 21.79 -28.02 7.86
C LEU A 78 22.74 -29.14 7.44
N SER A 79 22.40 -29.83 6.35
CA SER A 79 23.20 -30.87 5.74
C SER A 79 23.08 -30.86 4.21
N SER A 80 24.00 -31.51 3.51
CA SER A 80 24.09 -31.57 2.06
C SER A 80 24.78 -32.87 1.63
N ALA A 81 24.35 -33.40 0.48
CA ALA A 81 25.00 -34.55 -0.16
C ALA A 81 26.18 -34.15 -1.04
N ASP A 82 26.16 -32.92 -1.55
CA ASP A 82 27.01 -32.44 -2.64
C ASP A 82 27.86 -31.23 -2.25
N ASP A 83 27.73 -30.71 -1.03
CA ASP A 83 28.64 -29.76 -0.39
C ASP A 83 29.39 -30.41 0.80
N PRO A 84 30.73 -30.61 0.69
CA PRO A 84 31.52 -31.24 1.74
C PRO A 84 31.55 -30.45 3.07
N ASN A 85 31.31 -29.14 3.04
CA ASN A 85 31.23 -28.31 4.25
C ASN A 85 30.01 -28.64 5.11
N TYR A 86 29.01 -29.31 4.54
CA TYR A 86 27.73 -29.64 5.18
C TYR A 86 27.40 -31.13 5.10
N ASN A 87 28.39 -32.02 5.10
CA ASN A 87 28.12 -33.44 4.89
C ASN A 87 27.07 -34.03 5.87
N TYR A 88 26.28 -35.01 5.40
CA TYR A 88 25.24 -35.67 6.19
C TYR A 88 25.73 -36.39 7.45
N ALA A 89 27.00 -36.80 7.50
CA ALA A 89 27.54 -37.50 8.66
C ALA A 89 27.72 -36.55 9.87
N THR A 90 27.77 -35.24 9.64
CA THR A 90 27.91 -34.24 10.70
C THR A 90 27.09 -32.99 10.37
N PRO A 91 25.74 -33.05 10.46
CA PRO A 91 24.89 -31.88 10.22
C PRO A 91 25.27 -30.72 11.15
N LEU A 92 25.29 -29.51 10.61
CA LEU A 92 25.77 -28.33 11.33
C LEU A 92 24.61 -27.45 11.79
N SER A 93 24.66 -26.98 13.03
CA SER A 93 23.79 -25.90 13.50
C SER A 93 24.31 -24.53 13.05
N PRO A 94 23.42 -23.53 12.89
CA PRO A 94 23.84 -22.15 12.64
C PRO A 94 24.65 -21.59 13.81
N LEU A 95 25.51 -20.63 13.50
CA LEU A 95 26.33 -19.91 14.49
C LEU A 95 25.46 -19.00 15.37
N LYS A 96 24.49 -18.32 14.77
CA LYS A 96 23.55 -17.43 15.46
C LYS A 96 22.16 -17.54 14.86
N VAL A 97 21.17 -17.19 15.66
CA VAL A 97 19.77 -17.08 15.24
C VAL A 97 19.26 -15.68 15.54
N GLY A 98 18.80 -15.00 14.49
CA GLY A 98 18.09 -13.73 14.57
C GLY A 98 16.59 -13.92 14.43
N ARG A 99 15.81 -12.97 14.93
CA ARG A 99 14.37 -12.96 14.76
C ARG A 99 13.84 -11.55 14.52
N LYS A 100 12.90 -11.43 13.58
CA LYS A 100 12.02 -10.28 13.38
C LYS A 100 10.58 -10.78 13.35
N SER A 101 9.63 -10.03 13.93
CA SER A 101 8.21 -10.30 13.75
C SER A 101 7.47 -9.03 13.43
N LYS A 102 6.43 -9.13 12.61
CA LYS A 102 5.49 -8.05 12.34
C LYS A 102 4.07 -8.54 12.54
N ALA A 103 3.19 -7.65 12.97
CA ALA A 103 1.77 -7.92 12.88
C ALA A 103 1.39 -7.96 11.41
N LYS A 104 0.71 -9.04 11.04
CA LYS A 104 0.30 -9.33 9.67
C LYS A 104 -1.14 -8.87 9.44
N ASP A 105 -1.99 -9.08 10.44
CA ASP A 105 -3.42 -8.85 10.35
C ASP A 105 -3.99 -8.48 11.74
N PHE A 106 -4.95 -7.56 11.77
CA PHE A 106 -5.47 -6.92 12.98
C PHE A 106 -6.99 -7.03 13.04
N SER A 107 -7.49 -7.62 14.12
CA SER A 107 -8.91 -7.62 14.36
C SER A 107 -9.42 -6.26 14.79
N SER A 108 -10.59 -5.89 14.28
CA SER A 108 -11.39 -4.74 14.69
C SER A 108 -12.10 -4.96 16.04
N ASN A 109 -11.91 -6.10 16.70
CA ASN A 109 -12.51 -6.38 18.00
C ASN A 109 -11.84 -5.60 19.13
N HIS A 110 -12.35 -4.40 19.37
CA HIS A 110 -11.90 -3.49 20.43
C HIS A 110 -12.02 -4.08 21.84
N ALA A 111 -12.98 -4.98 22.09
CA ALA A 111 -13.19 -5.58 23.41
C ALA A 111 -12.04 -6.50 23.85
N LEU A 112 -11.24 -6.97 22.88
CA LEU A 112 -10.08 -7.83 23.11
C LEU A 112 -8.74 -7.08 22.95
N ASN A 113 -8.75 -5.74 23.00
CA ASN A 113 -7.57 -4.90 22.75
C ASN A 113 -6.90 -5.16 21.38
N TYR A 114 -7.71 -5.23 20.31
CA TYR A 114 -7.24 -5.46 18.91
C TYR A 114 -6.35 -6.70 18.77
N PRO A 115 -6.91 -7.90 18.93
CA PRO A 115 -6.12 -9.12 18.79
C PRO A 115 -5.57 -9.20 17.36
N PHE A 116 -4.28 -9.52 17.25
CA PHE A 116 -3.57 -9.59 15.99
C PHE A 116 -2.91 -10.96 15.80
N VAL A 117 -2.58 -11.26 14.54
CA VAL A 117 -1.72 -12.39 14.19
C VAL A 117 -0.36 -11.87 13.72
N LEU A 118 0.67 -12.65 13.99
CA LEU A 118 2.04 -12.30 13.64
C LEU A 118 2.51 -13.13 12.44
N GLU A 119 3.47 -12.56 11.73
CA GLU A 119 4.40 -13.31 10.90
C GLU A 119 5.82 -13.15 11.46
N HIS A 120 6.63 -14.19 11.28
CA HIS A 120 7.93 -14.34 11.91
C HIS A 120 8.99 -14.64 10.86
N PHE A 121 10.10 -13.91 10.94
CA PHE A 121 11.28 -14.11 10.11
C PHE A 121 12.42 -14.55 11.02
N ILE A 122 12.90 -15.77 10.82
CA ILE A 122 14.03 -16.34 11.55
C ILE A 122 15.25 -16.31 10.63
N TYR A 123 16.32 -15.69 11.08
CA TYR A 123 17.57 -15.60 10.34
C TYR A 123 18.60 -16.56 10.91
N LEU A 124 19.21 -17.39 10.07
CA LEU A 124 20.23 -18.36 10.47
C LEU A 124 21.57 -17.93 9.88
N GLU A 125 22.51 -17.52 10.74
CA GLU A 125 23.90 -17.26 10.33
C GLU A 125 24.64 -18.59 10.22
N LEU A 126 25.10 -18.95 9.03
CA LEU A 126 25.66 -20.26 8.72
C LEU A 126 27.18 -20.32 9.00
N PRO A 127 27.72 -21.50 9.36
CA PRO A 127 29.15 -21.68 9.61
C PRO A 127 30.02 -21.56 8.35
N HIS A 128 29.47 -21.88 7.18
CA HIS A 128 30.14 -21.80 5.88
C HIS A 128 29.20 -21.15 4.85
N PRO A 129 29.74 -20.47 3.82
CA PRO A 129 28.91 -20.02 2.70
C PRO A 129 28.31 -21.22 1.94
N LEU A 130 27.05 -21.07 1.52
CA LEU A 130 26.40 -21.96 0.57
C LEU A 130 27.07 -21.82 -0.81
N GLN A 131 27.07 -22.90 -1.58
CA GLN A 131 27.68 -22.99 -2.90
C GLN A 131 26.61 -23.09 -3.98
N HIS A 132 26.78 -22.34 -5.06
CA HIS A 132 25.88 -22.34 -6.21
C HIS A 132 25.63 -23.77 -6.73
N GLY A 133 24.37 -24.08 -7.00
CA GLY A 133 23.91 -25.35 -7.55
C GLY A 133 23.91 -26.53 -6.56
N LYS A 134 24.34 -26.33 -5.31
CA LYS A 134 24.33 -27.39 -4.28
C LYS A 134 22.98 -27.52 -3.61
N THR A 135 22.68 -28.73 -3.15
CA THR A 135 21.42 -29.07 -2.50
C THR A 135 21.60 -29.14 -0.98
N TYR A 136 20.75 -28.44 -0.26
CA TYR A 136 20.77 -28.38 1.20
C TYR A 136 19.46 -28.85 1.80
N HIS A 137 19.57 -29.64 2.86
CA HIS A 137 18.47 -30.12 3.68
C HIS A 137 18.54 -29.46 5.06
N LEU A 138 17.55 -28.64 5.38
CA LEU A 138 17.41 -27.93 6.65
C LEU A 138 16.31 -28.55 7.49
N GLN A 139 16.62 -28.94 8.72
CA GLN A 139 15.65 -29.43 9.71
C GLN A 139 15.33 -28.36 10.76
N PHE A 140 14.09 -28.35 11.24
CA PHE A 140 13.52 -27.47 12.27
C PHE A 140 12.33 -28.12 13.01
N PRO A 141 12.52 -29.30 13.65
CA PRO A 141 11.44 -30.22 14.04
C PRO A 141 10.46 -29.76 15.14
N TYR A 142 10.53 -28.51 15.59
CA TYR A 142 9.74 -27.99 16.71
C TYR A 142 8.96 -26.70 16.39
N LEU A 143 9.00 -26.24 15.13
CA LEU A 143 8.47 -24.92 14.76
C LEU A 143 7.14 -24.99 13.99
N ASP A 144 6.94 -26.04 13.19
CA ASP A 144 5.69 -26.32 12.47
C ASP A 144 5.40 -27.83 12.60
N PHE A 145 4.23 -28.20 13.14
CA PHE A 145 3.86 -29.60 13.36
C PHE A 145 3.47 -30.33 12.07
N THR A 146 3.20 -29.60 10.99
CA THR A 146 2.91 -30.17 9.67
C THR A 146 4.17 -30.31 8.83
N ARG A 147 5.26 -29.62 9.19
CA ARG A 147 6.51 -29.63 8.45
C ARG A 147 7.72 -29.40 9.37
N SER A 148 8.57 -30.40 9.47
CA SER A 148 9.78 -30.38 10.31
C SER A 148 11.08 -30.08 9.56
N ASP A 149 11.04 -30.00 8.23
CA ASP A 149 12.22 -29.79 7.40
C ASP A 149 11.89 -29.18 6.02
N THR A 150 12.94 -28.82 5.28
CA THR A 150 12.85 -28.46 3.88
C THR A 150 14.15 -28.76 3.14
N THR A 151 14.05 -29.02 1.85
CA THR A 151 15.21 -29.15 0.94
C THR A 151 15.16 -28.06 -0.11
N PHE A 152 16.30 -27.47 -0.46
CA PHE A 152 16.41 -26.45 -1.49
C PHE A 152 17.76 -26.53 -2.21
N VAL A 153 17.82 -26.04 -3.44
CA VAL A 153 19.06 -25.83 -4.19
C VAL A 153 19.44 -24.36 -4.04
N PHE A 154 20.67 -24.07 -3.62
CA PHE A 154 21.16 -22.69 -3.61
C PHE A 154 21.51 -22.26 -5.03
N ASP A 155 20.57 -21.62 -5.70
CA ASP A 155 20.73 -21.06 -7.04
C ASP A 155 20.32 -19.59 -7.01
N GLU A 156 21.28 -18.68 -7.11
CA GLU A 156 21.03 -17.24 -7.05
C GLU A 156 20.13 -16.74 -8.19
N TYR A 157 20.10 -17.43 -9.33
CA TYR A 157 19.25 -17.08 -10.46
C TYR A 157 17.77 -17.38 -10.21
N ALA A 158 17.49 -18.39 -9.37
CA ALA A 158 16.13 -18.86 -9.10
C ALA A 158 15.61 -18.43 -7.72
N LEU A 159 16.48 -18.37 -6.70
CA LEU A 159 16.11 -18.03 -5.34
C LEU A 159 16.03 -16.52 -5.15
N ARG A 160 14.85 -16.06 -4.79
CA ARG A 160 14.62 -14.67 -4.42
C ARG A 160 15.31 -14.34 -3.10
N SER A 161 16.01 -13.21 -3.05
CA SER A 161 16.51 -12.63 -1.79
C SER A 161 15.72 -11.39 -1.40
N GLU A 162 15.30 -11.31 -0.13
CA GLU A 162 14.68 -10.08 0.43
C GLU A 162 15.66 -8.94 0.65
N THR A 163 16.94 -9.19 0.40
CA THR A 163 17.96 -8.14 0.39
C THR A 163 17.81 -7.24 -0.83
N ILE A 164 17.26 -7.74 -1.95
CA ILE A 164 17.21 -7.04 -3.23
C ILE A 164 15.84 -6.39 -3.45
N HIS A 165 15.84 -5.06 -3.63
CA HIS A 165 14.66 -4.22 -3.82
C HIS A 165 14.69 -3.57 -5.20
N VAL A 166 13.69 -3.88 -6.03
CA VAL A 166 13.50 -3.33 -7.38
C VAL A 166 12.14 -2.61 -7.46
N ASN A 167 11.98 -1.72 -8.43
CA ASN A 167 10.64 -1.31 -8.85
C ASN A 167 9.96 -2.52 -9.50
N GLN A 168 8.94 -3.08 -8.83
CA GLN A 168 8.26 -4.30 -9.29
C GLN A 168 7.37 -4.07 -10.52
N ILE A 169 6.98 -2.82 -10.80
CA ILE A 169 6.34 -2.47 -12.07
C ILE A 169 7.42 -2.49 -13.16
N GLY A 170 8.49 -1.72 -12.93
CA GLY A 170 9.65 -1.69 -13.81
C GLY A 170 10.17 -0.29 -14.11
N TYR A 171 10.87 -0.16 -15.24
CA TYR A 171 11.59 1.05 -15.63
C TYR A 171 11.40 1.37 -17.12
N ALA A 172 11.22 2.64 -17.46
CA ALA A 172 11.22 3.04 -18.87
C ALA A 172 12.66 2.96 -19.43
N PRO A 173 12.86 2.55 -20.70
CA PRO A 173 14.18 2.57 -21.35
C PRO A 173 14.89 3.92 -21.17
N ALA A 174 14.17 5.01 -21.45
CA ALA A 174 14.65 6.38 -21.37
C ALA A 174 14.77 6.93 -19.93
N ALA A 175 14.41 6.16 -18.89
CA ALA A 175 14.53 6.63 -17.52
C ALA A 175 16.00 6.98 -17.20
N PRO A 176 16.29 8.20 -16.70
CA PRO A 176 17.67 8.65 -16.46
C PRO A 176 18.37 7.84 -15.35
N VAL A 177 17.58 7.13 -14.55
CA VAL A 177 18.02 6.39 -13.38
C VAL A 177 17.25 5.07 -13.30
N LYS A 178 17.98 3.96 -13.22
CA LYS A 178 17.43 2.62 -13.01
C LYS A 178 18.29 1.89 -11.98
N TYR A 179 17.74 1.77 -10.77
CA TYR A 179 18.44 1.22 -9.61
C TYR A 179 17.67 0.04 -9.02
N ALA A 180 18.42 -0.95 -8.56
CA ALA A 180 17.99 -1.82 -7.48
C ALA A 180 18.79 -1.48 -6.22
N TYR A 181 18.12 -1.50 -5.07
CA TYR A 181 18.77 -1.30 -3.79
C TYR A 181 18.97 -2.61 -3.06
N LEU A 182 20.07 -2.71 -2.34
CA LEU A 182 20.34 -3.83 -1.45
C LEU A 182 20.43 -3.33 -0.02
N SER A 183 19.54 -3.83 0.84
CA SER A 183 19.56 -3.57 2.28
C SER A 183 18.66 -4.58 2.99
N HIS A 184 18.98 -4.93 4.23
CA HIS A 184 18.14 -5.83 5.02
C HIS A 184 18.35 -5.65 6.52
N TRP A 185 17.27 -5.69 7.31
CA TRP A 185 17.32 -5.69 8.78
C TRP A 185 16.98 -7.07 9.33
N LEU A 186 17.94 -7.68 10.02
CA LEU A 186 17.92 -9.07 10.50
C LEU A 186 17.25 -9.22 11.89
N GLY A 187 16.47 -8.22 12.31
CA GLY A 187 15.82 -8.22 13.61
C GLY A 187 16.85 -8.18 14.75
N ASP A 188 16.81 -9.18 15.64
CA ASP A 188 17.74 -9.32 16.78
C ASP A 188 19.23 -9.32 16.37
N LEU A 189 19.59 -9.64 15.12
CA LEU A 189 20.98 -9.60 14.62
C LEU A 189 21.41 -8.23 14.08
N GLY A 190 20.50 -7.25 14.01
CA GLY A 190 20.81 -5.90 13.54
C GLY A 190 20.91 -5.77 12.01
N PRO A 191 21.69 -4.79 11.51
CA PRO A 191 21.79 -4.54 10.08
C PRO A 191 22.57 -5.64 9.36
N LEU A 192 22.12 -6.03 8.17
CA LEU A 192 22.92 -6.87 7.28
C LEU A 192 24.17 -6.10 6.83
N ALA A 193 25.35 -6.67 7.10
CA ALA A 193 26.62 -6.11 6.68
C ALA A 193 27.02 -6.69 5.30
N LEU A 194 27.06 -5.84 4.27
CA LEU A 194 27.40 -6.24 2.90
C LEU A 194 28.83 -5.87 2.46
N HIS A 195 29.69 -5.43 3.37
CA HIS A 195 31.09 -5.08 3.05
C HIS A 195 31.88 -6.24 2.41
N ASP A 196 31.66 -7.48 2.88
CA ASP A 196 32.25 -8.71 2.30
C ASP A 196 31.67 -9.09 0.92
N TYR A 197 30.67 -8.34 0.45
CA TYR A 197 30.05 -8.48 -0.85
C TYR A 197 30.33 -7.24 -1.72
N ALA A 198 31.14 -6.29 -1.24
CA ALA A 198 31.62 -5.20 -2.06
C ALA A 198 32.19 -5.75 -3.36
N ASP A 199 31.88 -5.08 -4.47
CA ASP A 199 32.29 -5.46 -5.82
C ASP A 199 31.72 -6.80 -6.35
N SER A 200 30.78 -7.45 -5.63
CA SER A 200 30.05 -8.61 -6.18
C SER A 200 29.33 -8.20 -7.47
N HIS A 201 29.37 -9.08 -8.46
CA HIS A 201 28.66 -8.80 -9.70
C HIS A 201 27.16 -8.91 -9.49
N PHE A 202 26.44 -8.04 -10.20
CA PHE A 202 25.02 -8.24 -10.46
C PHE A 202 24.78 -8.40 -11.95
N TYR A 203 23.68 -9.05 -12.27
CA TYR A 203 23.28 -9.37 -13.62
C TYR A 203 21.81 -8.99 -13.82
N LEU A 204 21.50 -8.40 -14.98
CA LEU A 204 20.13 -8.46 -15.49
C LEU A 204 19.99 -9.75 -16.27
N VAL A 205 19.08 -10.60 -15.84
CA VAL A 205 18.84 -11.92 -16.42
C VAL A 205 17.46 -11.90 -17.07
N GLU A 206 17.39 -12.19 -18.37
CA GLU A 206 16.12 -12.30 -19.11
C GLU A 206 15.24 -13.39 -18.48
N GLU A 207 13.99 -13.07 -18.15
CA GLU A 207 13.15 -13.96 -17.33
C GLU A 207 12.87 -15.30 -18.02
N LYS A 208 12.63 -15.28 -19.33
CA LYS A 208 12.28 -16.50 -20.10
C LYS A 208 13.50 -17.30 -20.54
N SER A 209 14.52 -16.64 -21.11
CA SER A 209 15.68 -17.32 -21.69
C SER A 209 16.76 -17.65 -20.66
N ARG A 210 16.69 -17.03 -19.46
CA ARG A 210 17.73 -17.07 -18.42
C ARG A 210 19.09 -16.57 -18.89
N ARG A 211 19.15 -15.85 -20.02
CA ARG A 211 20.38 -15.26 -20.55
C ARG A 211 20.71 -13.98 -19.79
N VAL A 212 21.98 -13.82 -19.45
CA VAL A 212 22.52 -12.55 -18.93
C VAL A 212 22.50 -11.50 -20.04
N ALA A 213 21.82 -10.39 -19.76
CA ALA A 213 21.63 -9.26 -20.65
C ALA A 213 22.58 -8.09 -20.35
N TYR A 214 22.95 -7.94 -19.08
CA TYR A 214 23.76 -6.86 -18.56
C TYR A 214 24.50 -7.34 -17.32
N THR A 215 25.68 -6.77 -17.07
CA THR A 215 26.52 -7.06 -15.91
C THR A 215 27.02 -5.76 -15.32
N GLY A 216 26.97 -5.64 -14.00
CA GLY A 216 27.59 -4.55 -13.25
C GLY A 216 28.15 -5.04 -11.92
N THR A 217 28.55 -4.12 -11.05
CA THR A 217 28.94 -4.40 -9.66
C THR A 217 28.13 -3.57 -8.69
N ILE A 218 27.84 -4.14 -7.52
CA ILE A 218 27.15 -3.39 -6.47
C ILE A 218 28.11 -2.41 -5.79
N LYS A 219 27.57 -1.25 -5.36
CA LYS A 219 28.35 -0.21 -4.67
C LYS A 219 27.62 0.30 -3.44
N LEU A 220 28.37 0.70 -2.42
CA LEU A 220 27.79 1.38 -1.26
C LEU A 220 27.23 2.73 -1.71
N ARG A 221 25.94 2.94 -1.50
CA ARG A 221 25.27 4.20 -1.82
C ARG A 221 25.13 5.08 -0.59
N LYS A 222 24.77 4.48 0.54
CA LYS A 222 24.55 5.18 1.80
C LYS A 222 24.97 4.29 2.96
N ALA A 223 25.97 4.73 3.73
CA ALA A 223 26.34 4.09 4.97
C ALA A 223 25.33 4.44 6.09
N LEU A 224 24.98 3.48 6.94
CA LEU A 224 24.05 3.66 8.05
C LEU A 224 24.49 4.76 9.00
N GLN A 225 25.78 4.77 9.37
CA GLN A 225 26.29 5.65 10.41
C GLN A 225 26.72 7.04 9.89
N THR A 226 27.17 7.12 8.64
CA THR A 226 27.78 8.35 8.09
C THR A 226 27.00 8.95 6.91
N GLY A 227 25.95 8.28 6.42
CA GLY A 227 25.16 8.72 5.27
C GLY A 227 24.13 9.83 5.57
N GLY A 228 23.99 10.26 6.83
CA GLY A 228 23.02 11.25 7.25
C GLY A 228 21.57 10.73 7.31
N PRO A 229 20.62 11.53 7.80
CA PRO A 229 19.23 11.10 7.95
C PRO A 229 18.49 11.00 6.61
N ASP A 230 17.51 10.11 6.53
CA ASP A 230 16.63 9.95 5.35
C ASP A 230 15.64 11.12 5.18
N ASN A 231 15.37 11.87 6.25
CA ASN A 231 14.48 13.02 6.24
C ASN A 231 15.01 14.16 7.13
N GLY A 232 14.28 15.26 7.21
CA GLY A 232 14.61 16.40 8.08
C GLY A 232 14.45 16.14 9.59
N TYR A 233 14.08 14.93 10.00
CA TYR A 233 13.75 14.56 11.38
C TYR A 233 14.54 13.33 11.84
N PRO A 234 15.84 13.46 12.16
CA PRO A 234 16.75 12.34 12.41
C PRO A 234 16.32 11.43 13.58
N ALA A 235 15.48 11.91 14.51
CA ALA A 235 14.97 11.12 15.62
C ALA A 235 13.86 10.13 15.22
N HIS A 236 13.33 10.21 13.99
CA HIS A 236 12.26 9.32 13.52
C HIS A 236 12.73 7.87 13.25
N ALA A 237 14.04 7.63 13.17
CA ALA A 237 14.61 6.30 12.98
C ALA A 237 15.98 6.17 13.66
N PRO A 238 16.40 4.97 14.09
CA PRO A 238 17.77 4.73 14.53
C PRO A 238 18.78 5.21 13.49
N PHE A 239 19.79 5.98 13.93
CA PHE A 239 20.79 6.61 13.06
C PHE A 239 20.20 7.54 11.97
N GLY A 240 18.92 7.92 12.09
CA GLY A 240 18.20 8.66 11.05
C GLY A 240 17.91 7.86 9.78
N SER A 241 18.05 6.53 9.80
CA SER A 241 17.85 5.66 8.63
C SER A 241 16.64 4.74 8.81
N PHE A 242 15.65 4.85 7.93
CA PHE A 242 14.46 3.99 7.92
C PHE A 242 14.76 2.56 7.49
N THR A 243 15.84 2.32 6.75
CA THR A 243 16.29 0.96 6.43
C THR A 243 16.95 0.28 7.63
N GLY A 244 17.48 1.06 8.56
CA GLY A 244 18.25 0.58 9.70
C GLY A 244 19.55 -0.15 9.31
N ALA A 245 19.97 -0.10 8.04
CA ALA A 245 21.13 -0.80 7.48
C ALA A 245 21.85 0.06 6.43
N ASP A 246 23.06 -0.35 6.04
CA ASP A 246 23.72 0.19 4.86
C ASP A 246 22.84 -0.05 3.62
N VAL A 247 22.79 0.93 2.72
CA VAL A 247 22.12 0.82 1.43
C VAL A 247 23.17 0.73 0.34
N TRP A 248 23.15 -0.38 -0.38
CA TRP A 248 23.95 -0.62 -1.57
C TRP A 248 23.07 -0.47 -2.82
N VAL A 249 23.70 -0.23 -3.96
CA VAL A 249 23.01 -0.01 -5.23
C VAL A 249 23.61 -0.89 -6.33
N ALA A 250 22.74 -1.49 -7.11
CA ALA A 250 23.03 -2.00 -8.45
C ALA A 250 22.48 -0.99 -9.47
N ASP A 251 23.38 -0.31 -10.18
CA ASP A 251 23.06 0.74 -11.14
C ASP A 251 23.14 0.21 -12.57
N PHE A 252 21.99 0.16 -13.24
CA PHE A 252 21.85 -0.26 -14.64
C PHE A 252 21.14 0.83 -15.46
N SER A 253 21.39 2.10 -15.12
CA SER A 253 20.75 3.26 -15.76
C SER A 253 21.09 3.37 -17.25
N ASP A 254 22.22 2.82 -17.69
CA ASP A 254 22.68 2.78 -19.08
C ASP A 254 22.08 1.63 -19.90
N PHE A 255 21.36 0.69 -19.27
CA PHE A 255 20.70 -0.43 -19.96
C PHE A 255 19.29 -0.07 -20.39
N ASP A 256 19.02 -0.04 -21.69
CA ASP A 256 17.75 0.44 -22.27
C ASP A 256 16.96 -0.63 -23.03
N ARG A 257 17.48 -1.85 -23.17
CA ARG A 257 16.84 -2.88 -23.99
C ARG A 257 15.51 -3.35 -23.38
N PRO A 258 14.36 -3.18 -24.06
CA PRO A 258 13.08 -3.64 -23.54
C PRO A 258 13.04 -5.15 -23.31
N GLY A 259 12.28 -5.58 -22.30
CA GLY A 259 12.14 -6.97 -21.92
C GLY A 259 11.71 -7.17 -20.47
N GLU A 260 11.59 -8.42 -20.07
CA GLU A 260 11.30 -8.81 -18.68
C GLU A 260 12.56 -9.44 -18.08
N TYR A 261 12.96 -8.92 -16.91
CA TYR A 261 14.24 -9.24 -16.28
C TYR A 261 14.08 -9.53 -14.80
N ARG A 262 15.04 -10.29 -14.26
CA ARG A 262 15.38 -10.27 -12.82
C ARG A 262 16.73 -9.64 -12.64
N LEU A 263 16.92 -8.97 -11.51
CA LEU A 263 18.24 -8.59 -11.03
C LEU A 263 18.76 -9.69 -10.10
N MET A 264 19.85 -10.34 -10.50
CA MET A 264 20.56 -11.34 -9.70
C MET A 264 21.85 -10.75 -9.18
N VAL A 265 22.20 -11.04 -7.93
CA VAL A 265 23.47 -10.64 -7.31
C VAL A 265 24.17 -11.88 -6.78
N GLU A 266 25.43 -12.07 -7.16
CA GLU A 266 26.24 -13.21 -6.74
C GLU A 266 26.24 -13.35 -5.22
N ARG A 267 26.17 -14.59 -4.73
CA ARG A 267 26.21 -14.89 -3.29
C ARG A 267 25.05 -14.28 -2.50
N ILE A 268 24.01 -13.74 -3.16
CA ILE A 268 22.85 -13.12 -2.51
C ILE A 268 21.55 -13.78 -2.98
N GLY A 269 21.27 -13.73 -4.29
CA GLY A 269 20.02 -14.22 -4.87
C GLY A 269 19.49 -13.28 -5.95
N SER A 270 18.20 -13.37 -6.26
CA SER A 270 17.54 -12.56 -7.28
C SER A 270 16.35 -11.76 -6.76
N SER A 271 15.91 -10.78 -7.55
CA SER A 271 14.69 -10.00 -7.31
C SER A 271 13.42 -10.74 -7.78
N TYR A 272 12.25 -10.14 -7.51
CA TYR A 272 11.07 -10.38 -8.34
C TYR A 272 11.34 -9.95 -9.80
N PRO A 273 10.64 -10.53 -10.80
CA PRO A 273 10.75 -10.06 -12.17
C PRO A 273 10.19 -8.64 -12.28
N PHE A 274 10.71 -7.87 -13.22
CA PHE A 274 10.24 -6.52 -13.56
C PHE A 274 10.43 -6.27 -15.05
N ARG A 275 9.69 -5.29 -15.60
CA ARG A 275 9.76 -4.93 -17.02
C ARG A 275 10.69 -3.74 -17.24
N ILE A 276 11.37 -3.75 -18.39
CA ILE A 276 11.89 -2.54 -19.01
C ILE A 276 11.06 -2.34 -20.28
N ASP A 277 10.26 -1.28 -20.31
CA ASP A 277 9.28 -1.04 -21.37
C ASP A 277 8.92 0.44 -21.46
N GLU A 278 8.64 0.95 -22.65
CA GLU A 278 8.21 2.34 -22.86
C GLU A 278 6.87 2.62 -22.16
N ASP A 279 5.99 1.60 -22.09
CA ASP A 279 4.67 1.71 -21.49
C ASP A 279 4.59 1.22 -20.03
N VAL A 280 5.73 1.00 -19.37
CA VAL A 280 5.80 0.27 -18.10
C VAL A 280 4.90 0.83 -16.99
N TYR A 281 4.63 2.14 -16.98
CA TYR A 281 3.77 2.79 -15.99
C TYR A 281 2.28 2.89 -16.42
N ARG A 282 1.91 2.42 -17.61
CA ARG A 282 0.56 2.51 -18.14
C ARG A 282 -0.44 1.70 -17.31
N GLU A 283 -0.05 0.53 -16.83
CA GLU A 283 -0.91 -0.31 -15.96
C GLU A 283 -1.13 0.34 -14.59
N ALA A 284 -0.10 0.96 -14.02
CA ALA A 284 -0.22 1.68 -12.75
C ALA A 284 -1.15 2.90 -12.91
N PHE A 285 -0.98 3.67 -13.99
CA PHE A 285 -1.91 4.74 -14.35
C PHE A 285 -3.35 4.22 -14.46
N TYR A 286 -3.58 3.21 -15.30
CA TYR A 286 -4.89 2.59 -15.51
C TYR A 286 -5.54 2.18 -14.19
N THR A 287 -4.80 1.45 -13.35
CA THR A 287 -5.31 0.95 -12.07
C THR A 287 -5.63 2.08 -11.10
N THR A 288 -4.78 3.11 -11.01
CA THR A 288 -5.00 4.25 -10.11
C THR A 288 -6.20 5.09 -10.53
N ILE A 289 -6.37 5.40 -11.82
CA ILE A 289 -7.52 6.22 -12.23
C ILE A 289 -8.82 5.41 -12.13
N ARG A 290 -8.80 4.12 -12.44
CA ARG A 290 -9.98 3.26 -12.22
C ARG A 290 -10.38 3.13 -10.76
N ALA A 291 -9.44 3.27 -9.83
CA ALA A 291 -9.80 3.34 -8.41
C ALA A 291 -10.68 4.57 -8.11
N LEU A 292 -10.48 5.70 -8.79
CA LEU A 292 -11.37 6.86 -8.69
C LEU A 292 -12.77 6.53 -9.23
N TYR A 293 -12.87 5.87 -10.39
CA TYR A 293 -14.16 5.40 -10.91
C TYR A 293 -14.91 4.53 -9.89
N LEU A 294 -14.21 3.57 -9.26
CA LEU A 294 -14.80 2.69 -8.25
C LEU A 294 -15.20 3.44 -6.96
N GLN A 295 -14.62 4.61 -6.72
CA GLN A 295 -14.97 5.49 -5.62
C GLN A 295 -16.07 6.53 -5.95
N ARG A 296 -16.61 6.58 -7.17
CA ARG A 296 -17.65 7.56 -7.53
C ARG A 296 -18.90 7.45 -6.65
N CYS A 297 -19.24 8.51 -5.93
CA CYS A 297 -20.48 8.65 -5.16
C CYS A 297 -21.65 9.05 -6.07
N GLY A 298 -22.90 8.74 -5.74
CA GLY A 298 -24.06 9.22 -6.52
C GLY A 298 -24.43 8.39 -7.76
N VAL A 299 -23.66 7.32 -8.07
CA VAL A 299 -23.88 6.43 -9.24
C VAL A 299 -23.93 4.97 -8.85
N ALA A 300 -24.51 4.16 -9.73
CA ALA A 300 -24.34 2.71 -9.69
C ALA A 300 -22.99 2.34 -10.32
N LEU A 301 -22.41 1.24 -9.84
CA LEU A 301 -21.27 0.58 -10.50
C LEU A 301 -21.79 -0.70 -11.13
N GLU A 302 -21.59 -0.86 -12.43
CA GLU A 302 -22.29 -1.87 -13.24
C GLU A 302 -21.33 -2.55 -14.23
N ALA A 303 -21.70 -3.76 -14.64
CA ALA A 303 -21.06 -4.42 -15.78
C ALA A 303 -21.41 -3.65 -17.09
N PRO A 304 -20.54 -3.61 -18.10
CA PRO A 304 -19.24 -4.30 -18.20
C PRO A 304 -18.06 -3.53 -17.57
N TYR A 305 -18.30 -2.35 -17.01
CA TYR A 305 -17.25 -1.46 -16.51
C TYR A 305 -16.58 -1.98 -15.25
N THR A 306 -17.27 -2.76 -14.42
CA THR A 306 -16.67 -3.39 -13.23
C THR A 306 -17.35 -4.71 -12.86
N GLN A 307 -16.59 -5.59 -12.21
CA GLN A 307 -17.13 -6.79 -11.54
C GLN A 307 -17.63 -6.49 -10.11
N TRP A 308 -17.21 -5.37 -9.51
CA TRP A 308 -17.61 -4.95 -8.16
C TRP A 308 -18.86 -4.07 -8.24
N THR A 309 -19.97 -4.67 -8.64
CA THR A 309 -21.21 -3.93 -8.89
C THR A 309 -21.88 -3.49 -7.59
N ARG A 310 -22.49 -2.31 -7.61
CA ARG A 310 -23.39 -1.83 -6.55
C ARG A 310 -24.46 -0.90 -7.12
N SER A 311 -25.63 -0.86 -6.49
CA SER A 311 -26.64 0.13 -6.83
C SER A 311 -26.19 1.54 -6.46
N ARG A 312 -26.93 2.54 -6.96
CA ARG A 312 -26.71 3.95 -6.66
C ARG A 312 -26.71 4.26 -5.15
N CYS A 313 -25.71 5.00 -4.67
CA CYS A 313 -25.65 5.57 -3.33
C CYS A 313 -25.89 7.09 -3.37
N HIS A 314 -26.27 7.69 -2.23
CA HIS A 314 -26.24 9.13 -1.94
C HIS A 314 -26.65 10.06 -3.09
N HIS A 315 -27.85 9.86 -3.63
CA HIS A 315 -28.33 10.59 -4.80
C HIS A 315 -29.79 11.06 -4.63
N PRO A 316 -30.16 12.30 -5.03
CA PRO A 316 -31.50 12.86 -4.87
C PRO A 316 -32.64 12.01 -5.45
N ALA A 317 -32.38 11.27 -6.54
CA ALA A 317 -33.34 10.32 -7.11
C ALA A 317 -33.76 9.19 -6.14
N LYS A 318 -33.02 8.95 -5.05
CA LYS A 318 -33.38 8.05 -3.95
C LYS A 318 -34.09 8.76 -2.79
N GLY A 319 -34.30 10.07 -2.89
CA GLY A 319 -34.78 10.91 -1.79
C GLY A 319 -33.67 11.45 -0.89
N ASP A 320 -32.41 11.18 -1.20
CA ASP A 320 -31.27 11.67 -0.41
C ASP A 320 -31.16 13.20 -0.51
N THR A 321 -30.91 13.84 0.63
CA THR A 321 -30.71 15.30 0.70
C THR A 321 -29.56 15.63 1.65
N VAL A 322 -28.88 16.73 1.36
CA VAL A 322 -27.76 17.23 2.17
C VAL A 322 -28.20 18.49 2.88
N ILE A 323 -28.04 18.55 4.20
CA ILE A 323 -28.36 19.74 5.00
C ILE A 323 -27.20 20.73 4.92
N LEU A 324 -27.47 22.00 4.67
CA LEU A 324 -26.42 23.02 4.68
C LEU A 324 -26.03 23.35 6.12
N SER A 325 -24.73 23.51 6.38
CA SER A 325 -24.17 24.05 7.61
C SER A 325 -23.62 25.45 7.37
N ASN A 326 -23.66 26.30 8.39
CA ASN A 326 -23.00 27.62 8.37
C ASN A 326 -21.51 27.55 8.75
N TRP A 327 -20.95 26.35 8.94
CA TRP A 327 -19.53 26.15 9.25
C TRP A 327 -18.67 26.12 7.98
N ARG A 328 -17.64 26.97 7.90
CA ARG A 328 -16.73 27.03 6.75
C ARG A 328 -15.62 25.98 6.87
N TYR A 329 -15.16 25.47 5.73
CA TYR A 329 -14.09 24.48 5.69
C TYR A 329 -12.78 25.06 6.25
N MET A 330 -12.44 26.29 5.86
CA MET A 330 -11.23 27.00 6.27
C MET A 330 -11.20 27.39 7.76
N ASP A 331 -12.31 27.27 8.48
CA ASP A 331 -12.37 27.49 9.93
C ASP A 331 -11.86 26.27 10.73
N GLY A 332 -11.70 25.12 10.08
CA GLY A 332 -11.12 23.92 10.66
C GLY A 332 -12.01 23.28 11.74
N GLY A 333 -11.39 22.57 12.69
CA GLY A 333 -12.11 21.85 13.74
C GLY A 333 -12.64 20.48 13.31
N ASN A 334 -13.28 19.78 14.24
CA ASN A 334 -13.83 18.45 13.98
C ASN A 334 -15.16 18.55 13.23
N ALA A 335 -15.18 18.14 11.97
CA ALA A 335 -16.35 18.17 11.09
C ALA A 335 -17.58 17.48 11.71
N PHE A 336 -17.37 16.36 12.40
CA PHE A 336 -18.41 15.56 13.04
C PHE A 336 -19.23 16.34 14.07
N THR A 337 -18.61 17.33 14.72
CA THR A 337 -19.30 18.17 15.70
C THR A 337 -19.73 19.51 15.10
N GLN A 338 -18.88 20.11 14.28
CA GLN A 338 -19.14 21.46 13.76
C GLN A 338 -20.29 21.46 12.76
N LEU A 339 -20.33 20.54 11.80
CA LEU A 339 -21.36 20.57 10.76
C LEU A 339 -22.78 20.41 11.32
N PRO A 340 -23.07 19.44 12.22
CA PRO A 340 -24.39 19.33 12.85
C PRO A 340 -24.72 20.50 13.77
N GLN A 341 -23.73 21.02 14.52
CA GLN A 341 -23.95 22.14 15.44
C GLN A 341 -24.40 23.41 14.71
N TYR A 342 -23.85 23.67 13.52
CA TYR A 342 -24.16 24.84 12.70
C TYR A 342 -25.12 24.52 11.54
N ALA A 343 -25.82 23.38 11.61
CA ALA A 343 -26.78 22.97 10.59
C ALA A 343 -27.94 23.96 10.48
N THR A 344 -28.36 24.19 9.24
CA THR A 344 -29.54 24.98 8.89
C THR A 344 -30.74 24.07 8.63
N ASN A 345 -31.89 24.65 8.32
CA ASN A 345 -33.06 23.90 7.84
C ASN A 345 -33.10 23.74 6.31
N ILE A 346 -32.05 24.20 5.61
CA ILE A 346 -31.99 24.17 4.14
C ILE A 346 -31.41 22.82 3.70
N LYS A 347 -32.12 22.18 2.77
CA LYS A 347 -31.72 20.93 2.14
C LYS A 347 -31.42 21.16 0.66
N LYS A 348 -30.30 20.63 0.18
CA LYS A 348 -29.88 20.70 -1.22
C LYS A 348 -29.73 19.31 -1.82
N PRO A 349 -30.02 19.14 -3.13
CA PRO A 349 -29.90 17.87 -3.81
C PRO A 349 -28.46 17.66 -4.32
N PHE A 350 -27.44 17.85 -3.48
CA PHE A 350 -26.04 17.67 -3.89
C PHE A 350 -25.68 16.19 -4.01
N TRP A 351 -24.90 15.83 -5.03
CA TRP A 351 -24.47 14.45 -5.31
C TRP A 351 -23.26 14.40 -6.25
N GLY A 352 -22.59 13.25 -6.30
CA GLY A 352 -21.42 13.00 -7.14
C GLY A 352 -20.11 13.10 -6.35
N GLY A 353 -19.00 13.23 -7.07
CA GLY A 353 -17.66 13.25 -6.49
C GLY A 353 -17.18 11.83 -6.16
N TRP A 354 -16.08 11.72 -5.43
CA TRP A 354 -15.53 10.44 -4.98
C TRP A 354 -15.72 10.30 -3.48
N HIS A 355 -15.96 9.10 -2.98
CA HIS A 355 -15.76 8.82 -1.56
C HIS A 355 -14.27 9.10 -1.22
N ASP A 356 -13.99 9.89 -0.18
CA ASP A 356 -12.64 10.40 0.12
C ASP A 356 -11.66 9.27 0.46
N ALA A 357 -12.10 8.32 1.27
CA ALA A 357 -11.35 7.13 1.59
C ALA A 357 -12.27 5.90 1.68
N ALA A 358 -12.20 5.17 2.80
CA ALA A 358 -13.04 4.01 3.07
C ALA A 358 -14.37 4.37 3.76
N ASP A 359 -14.54 5.65 4.13
CA ASP A 359 -15.81 6.29 4.42
C ASP A 359 -16.45 6.87 3.16
N TRP A 360 -17.58 7.56 3.31
CA TRP A 360 -18.42 7.97 2.18
C TRP A 360 -18.47 9.48 1.96
N ASP A 361 -17.69 10.26 2.70
CA ASP A 361 -17.66 11.72 2.60
C ASP A 361 -17.01 12.19 1.29
N ARG A 362 -17.18 13.49 1.01
CA ARG A 362 -16.63 14.16 -0.17
C ARG A 362 -15.88 15.41 0.28
N ASN A 363 -14.56 15.44 0.13
CA ASN A 363 -13.71 16.47 0.71
C ASN A 363 -13.29 17.55 -0.31
N ALA A 364 -13.15 18.80 0.13
CA ALA A 364 -12.59 19.88 -0.69
C ALA A 364 -11.20 19.58 -1.28
N TYR A 365 -10.40 18.70 -0.65
CA TYR A 365 -9.12 18.24 -1.18
C TYR A 365 -9.24 17.51 -2.52
N HIS A 366 -10.42 17.03 -2.92
CA HIS A 366 -10.65 16.37 -4.23
C HIS A 366 -10.37 17.29 -5.42
N LEU A 367 -10.41 18.62 -5.23
CA LEU A 367 -9.96 19.57 -6.25
C LEU A 367 -8.47 19.39 -6.61
N ASN A 368 -7.63 18.92 -5.67
CA ASN A 368 -6.23 18.59 -5.98
C ASN A 368 -6.11 17.34 -6.86
N ALA A 369 -6.98 16.35 -6.67
CA ALA A 369 -7.04 15.18 -7.56
C ALA A 369 -7.45 15.63 -8.97
N CYS A 370 -8.51 16.44 -9.10
CA CYS A 370 -8.93 17.04 -10.37
C CYS A 370 -7.78 17.79 -11.05
N LYS A 371 -7.12 18.71 -10.32
CA LYS A 371 -5.95 19.45 -10.79
C LYS A 371 -4.83 18.54 -11.27
N THR A 372 -4.55 17.45 -10.57
CA THR A 372 -3.48 16.51 -10.92
C THR A 372 -3.78 15.79 -12.22
N LEU A 373 -5.02 15.33 -12.42
CA LEU A 373 -5.46 14.70 -13.67
C LEU A 373 -5.39 15.68 -14.85
N LEU A 374 -5.88 16.91 -14.65
CA LEU A 374 -5.84 17.96 -15.68
C LEU A 374 -4.41 18.37 -16.02
N LEU A 375 -3.55 18.52 -15.03
CA LEU A 375 -2.14 18.83 -15.26
C LEU A 375 -1.42 17.69 -16.01
N ALA A 376 -1.71 16.43 -15.67
CA ALA A 376 -1.13 15.29 -16.39
C ALA A 376 -1.52 15.33 -17.88
N TYR A 377 -2.80 15.59 -18.17
CA TYR A 377 -3.28 15.79 -19.53
C TYR A 377 -2.62 16.98 -20.22
N GLU A 378 -2.64 18.16 -19.60
CA GLU A 378 -2.08 19.41 -20.15
C GLU A 378 -0.58 19.27 -20.52
N LEU A 379 0.19 18.52 -19.73
CA LEU A 379 1.62 18.32 -19.98
C LEU A 379 1.91 17.44 -21.22
N ARG A 380 1.03 16.49 -21.52
CA ARG A 380 1.18 15.49 -22.61
C ARG A 380 -0.18 14.97 -23.10
N PRO A 381 -1.01 15.79 -23.78
CA PRO A 381 -2.34 15.38 -24.23
C PRO A 381 -2.31 14.12 -25.11
N GLU A 382 -1.26 13.95 -25.91
CA GLU A 382 -1.06 12.84 -26.83
C GLU A 382 -0.91 11.47 -26.15
N ASN A 383 -0.68 11.44 -24.84
CA ASN A 383 -0.54 10.20 -24.07
C ASN A 383 -1.88 9.65 -23.56
N PHE A 384 -2.98 10.40 -23.71
CA PHE A 384 -4.29 10.02 -23.17
C PHE A 384 -5.30 9.93 -24.30
N SER A 385 -6.12 8.88 -24.27
CA SER A 385 -7.13 8.63 -25.29
C SER A 385 -8.48 8.31 -24.68
N ASP A 386 -9.51 8.42 -25.50
CA ASP A 386 -10.80 7.76 -25.24
C ASP A 386 -10.60 6.24 -25.15
N ASP A 387 -11.54 5.54 -24.53
CA ASP A 387 -11.59 4.08 -24.35
C ASP A 387 -10.42 3.45 -23.56
N GLU A 388 -9.63 4.26 -22.84
CA GLU A 388 -8.42 3.77 -22.16
C GLU A 388 -8.67 3.24 -20.73
N LEU A 389 -9.74 3.67 -20.06
CA LEU A 389 -10.02 3.38 -18.64
C LEU A 389 -11.20 2.43 -18.42
N ASN A 390 -11.99 2.10 -19.45
CA ASN A 390 -13.19 1.26 -19.33
C ASN A 390 -14.14 1.78 -18.22
N ILE A 391 -14.47 3.06 -18.31
CA ILE A 391 -15.47 3.77 -17.50
C ILE A 391 -16.75 4.01 -18.32
N PRO A 392 -17.90 4.35 -17.70
CA PRO A 392 -19.16 4.55 -18.41
C PRO A 392 -19.13 5.59 -19.53
N GLU A 393 -18.21 6.55 -19.44
CA GLU A 393 -18.02 7.60 -20.43
C GLU A 393 -17.17 7.18 -21.64
N SER A 394 -16.46 6.04 -21.57
CA SER A 394 -15.61 5.52 -22.66
C SER A 394 -16.41 5.39 -23.97
N GLY A 395 -15.83 5.87 -25.07
CA GLY A 395 -16.39 5.89 -26.40
C GLY A 395 -17.16 7.17 -26.74
N ASN A 396 -17.07 8.21 -25.89
CA ASN A 396 -17.74 9.50 -26.10
C ASN A 396 -16.89 10.51 -26.91
N GLY A 397 -15.65 10.16 -27.26
CA GLY A 397 -14.67 10.97 -27.97
C GLY A 397 -13.74 11.82 -27.09
N LEU A 398 -13.99 11.93 -25.78
CA LEU A 398 -13.12 12.58 -24.80
C LEU A 398 -12.09 11.60 -24.25
N PRO A 399 -10.85 12.04 -23.99
CA PRO A 399 -9.91 11.23 -23.22
C PRO A 399 -10.47 10.89 -21.84
N ASP A 400 -10.51 9.60 -21.48
CA ASP A 400 -11.18 9.14 -20.25
C ASP A 400 -10.61 9.80 -18.98
N ILE A 401 -9.33 10.20 -18.97
CA ILE A 401 -8.73 10.97 -17.87
C ILE A 401 -9.46 12.31 -17.63
N LEU A 402 -9.95 12.95 -18.70
CA LEU A 402 -10.72 14.18 -18.61
C LEU A 402 -12.15 13.90 -18.15
N ASP A 403 -12.75 12.77 -18.53
CA ASP A 403 -14.05 12.37 -17.99
C ASP A 403 -13.99 12.11 -16.48
N GLU A 404 -12.94 11.43 -16.01
CA GLU A 404 -12.75 11.25 -14.57
C GLU A 404 -12.47 12.58 -13.87
N ALA A 405 -11.61 13.46 -14.42
CA ALA A 405 -11.42 14.80 -13.87
C ALA A 405 -12.73 15.60 -13.82
N ARG A 406 -13.54 15.50 -14.87
CA ARG A 406 -14.86 16.13 -14.96
C ARG A 406 -15.81 15.67 -13.87
N TRP A 407 -15.77 14.38 -13.52
CA TRP A 407 -16.59 13.83 -12.46
C TRP A 407 -16.44 14.61 -11.14
N GLY A 408 -15.19 14.87 -10.75
CA GLY A 408 -14.84 15.67 -9.58
C GLY A 408 -15.17 17.15 -9.73
N VAL A 409 -14.84 17.78 -10.86
CA VAL A 409 -15.13 19.22 -11.08
C VAL A 409 -16.64 19.48 -11.10
N ASP A 410 -17.42 18.62 -11.75
CA ASP A 410 -18.88 18.77 -11.85
C ASP A 410 -19.58 18.55 -10.49
N PHE A 411 -18.96 17.82 -9.56
CA PHE A 411 -19.44 17.75 -8.18
C PHE A 411 -19.40 19.11 -7.48
N PHE A 412 -18.25 19.80 -7.51
CA PHE A 412 -18.15 21.15 -6.93
C PHE A 412 -19.01 22.17 -7.67
N LYS A 413 -19.14 22.05 -9.00
CA LYS A 413 -20.06 22.87 -9.79
C LYS A 413 -21.51 22.70 -9.36
N ARG A 414 -21.95 21.47 -9.04
CA ARG A 414 -23.29 21.20 -8.47
C ARG A 414 -23.46 21.77 -7.07
N MET A 415 -22.37 21.95 -6.34
CA MET A 415 -22.29 22.58 -5.02
C MET A 415 -22.05 24.10 -5.08
N GLN A 416 -22.22 24.71 -6.26
CA GLN A 416 -22.18 26.16 -6.41
C GLN A 416 -23.56 26.77 -6.12
N GLU A 417 -23.61 27.75 -5.24
CA GLU A 417 -24.82 28.54 -4.98
C GLU A 417 -25.07 29.58 -6.10
N GLU A 418 -26.28 30.16 -6.11
CA GLU A 418 -26.69 31.12 -7.15
C GLU A 418 -25.79 32.37 -7.19
N ASP A 419 -25.28 32.79 -6.04
CA ASP A 419 -24.36 33.92 -5.88
C ASP A 419 -22.90 33.58 -6.24
N GLY A 420 -22.60 32.31 -6.51
CA GLY A 420 -21.30 31.84 -6.96
C GLY A 420 -20.47 31.08 -5.93
N GLY A 421 -20.83 31.12 -4.65
CA GLY A 421 -20.07 30.47 -3.58
C GLY A 421 -20.05 28.95 -3.72
N ILE A 422 -18.89 28.32 -3.43
CA ILE A 422 -18.70 26.87 -3.49
C ILE A 422 -18.65 26.31 -2.08
N HIS A 423 -19.52 25.33 -1.78
CA HIS A 423 -19.51 24.62 -0.51
C HIS A 423 -18.26 23.71 -0.37
N GLY A 424 -17.73 23.60 0.85
CA GLY A 424 -16.46 22.92 1.15
C GLY A 424 -16.47 21.39 1.24
N GLY A 425 -17.42 20.71 0.58
CA GLY A 425 -17.59 19.26 0.65
C GLY A 425 -18.79 18.81 1.49
N ILE A 426 -18.94 17.49 1.66
CA ILE A 426 -20.10 16.86 2.30
C ILE A 426 -19.62 15.76 3.25
N GLU A 427 -20.08 15.81 4.50
CA GLU A 427 -19.64 14.95 5.60
C GLU A 427 -20.83 14.63 6.54
N THR A 428 -20.76 13.56 7.32
CA THR A 428 -21.75 13.23 8.35
C THR A 428 -21.25 13.61 9.76
N TRP A 429 -21.95 13.17 10.81
CA TRP A 429 -21.56 13.42 12.20
C TRP A 429 -20.65 12.32 12.78
N ARG A 430 -20.24 11.33 11.97
CA ARG A 430 -19.35 10.22 12.35
C ARG A 430 -18.80 9.51 11.12
N HIS A 431 -17.85 8.60 11.30
CA HIS A 431 -17.58 7.60 10.25
C HIS A 431 -18.73 6.60 10.13
N PRO A 432 -18.95 6.01 8.94
CA PRO A 432 -19.95 4.98 8.76
C PRO A 432 -19.72 3.83 9.73
N ALA A 433 -20.81 3.25 10.22
CA ALA A 433 -20.72 2.08 11.06
C ALA A 433 -20.05 0.93 10.29
N THR A 434 -19.33 0.11 11.02
CA THR A 434 -18.64 -1.04 10.48
C THR A 434 -19.58 -1.98 9.70
N GLY A 435 -19.14 -2.44 8.53
CA GLY A 435 -19.94 -3.33 7.66
C GLY A 435 -21.06 -2.63 6.87
N VAL A 436 -21.26 -1.31 7.06
CA VAL A 436 -22.24 -0.52 6.30
C VAL A 436 -21.66 -0.08 4.97
N SER A 437 -22.29 -0.50 3.87
CA SER A 437 -21.97 -0.03 2.53
C SER A 437 -22.54 1.37 2.27
N CYS A 438 -21.92 2.15 1.38
CA CYS A 438 -22.47 3.41 0.86
C CYS A 438 -23.92 3.31 0.35
N VAL A 439 -24.36 2.12 -0.08
CA VAL A 439 -25.74 1.90 -0.56
C VAL A 439 -26.76 1.88 0.58
N THR A 440 -26.36 1.34 1.72
CA THR A 440 -27.19 1.12 2.92
C THR A 440 -26.91 2.14 4.02
N ASP A 441 -26.01 3.07 3.77
CA ASP A 441 -25.73 4.18 4.67
C ASP A 441 -26.94 5.11 4.75
N THR A 442 -27.40 5.36 5.97
CA THR A 442 -28.56 6.20 6.26
C THR A 442 -28.21 7.40 7.12
N ASP A 443 -26.92 7.68 7.33
CA ASP A 443 -26.50 8.83 8.12
C ASP A 443 -26.88 10.14 7.42
N GLN A 444 -27.21 11.16 8.22
CA GLN A 444 -27.56 12.48 7.70
C GLN A 444 -26.29 13.19 7.21
N TRP A 445 -26.30 13.58 5.94
CA TRP A 445 -25.23 14.33 5.30
C TRP A 445 -25.37 15.84 5.49
N TYR A 446 -24.25 16.51 5.72
CA TYR A 446 -24.13 17.95 5.85
C TYR A 446 -23.11 18.51 4.87
N ALA A 447 -23.41 19.63 4.24
CA ALA A 447 -22.43 20.39 3.47
C ALA A 447 -21.85 21.52 4.32
N TYR A 448 -20.55 21.76 4.23
CA TYR A 448 -19.92 22.99 4.74
C TYR A 448 -20.56 24.21 4.12
N ALA A 449 -20.47 25.39 4.74
CA ALA A 449 -20.85 26.65 4.14
C ALA A 449 -20.06 26.93 2.84
N PRO A 450 -20.56 27.83 1.97
CA PRO A 450 -19.73 28.39 0.91
C PRO A 450 -18.45 29.00 1.50
N ASP A 451 -17.32 28.68 0.90
CA ASP A 451 -16.00 28.91 1.49
C ASP A 451 -15.06 29.63 0.50
N PRO A 452 -14.43 30.77 0.87
CA PRO A 452 -13.54 31.51 -0.02
C PRO A 452 -12.34 30.70 -0.52
N GLN A 453 -11.72 29.89 0.35
CA GLN A 453 -10.57 29.06 -0.02
C GLN A 453 -10.99 28.01 -1.06
N VAL A 454 -12.12 27.33 -0.85
CA VAL A 454 -12.64 26.32 -1.79
C VAL A 454 -13.11 26.97 -3.09
N SER A 455 -13.73 28.14 -3.00
CA SER A 455 -14.24 28.87 -4.17
C SER A 455 -13.12 29.36 -5.09
N PHE A 456 -12.01 29.88 -4.54
CA PHE A 456 -10.81 30.18 -5.33
C PHE A 456 -10.23 28.91 -5.95
N HIS A 457 -10.07 27.83 -5.17
CA HIS A 457 -9.51 26.59 -5.69
C HIS A 457 -10.34 26.02 -6.86
N TYR A 458 -11.67 25.99 -6.69
CA TYR A 458 -12.60 25.57 -7.75
C TYR A 458 -12.50 26.47 -8.97
N ALA A 459 -12.44 27.81 -8.80
CA ALA A 459 -12.33 28.73 -9.93
C ALA A 459 -11.10 28.41 -10.80
N ALA A 460 -9.94 28.19 -10.18
CA ALA A 460 -8.72 27.82 -10.88
C ALA A 460 -8.86 26.47 -11.62
N VAL A 461 -9.37 25.44 -10.93
CA VAL A 461 -9.53 24.09 -11.50
C VAL A 461 -10.58 24.06 -12.61
N ALA A 462 -11.67 24.80 -12.48
CA ALA A 462 -12.70 24.91 -13.51
C ALA A 462 -12.17 25.64 -14.76
N CYS A 463 -11.32 26.66 -14.59
CA CYS A 463 -10.60 27.28 -15.71
C CYS A 463 -9.65 26.29 -16.39
N GLN A 464 -8.88 25.51 -15.62
CA GLN A 464 -7.99 24.47 -16.17
C GLN A 464 -8.78 23.39 -16.91
N MET A 465 -9.94 22.99 -16.39
CA MET A 465 -10.84 22.04 -17.05
C MET A 465 -11.34 22.57 -18.38
N ALA A 466 -11.77 23.84 -18.41
CA ALA A 466 -12.20 24.51 -19.64
C ALA A 466 -11.09 24.54 -20.71
N HIS A 467 -9.84 24.74 -20.29
CA HIS A 467 -8.68 24.71 -21.18
C HIS A 467 -8.40 23.30 -21.70
N CYS A 468 -8.36 22.29 -20.84
CA CYS A 468 -8.10 20.91 -21.23
C CYS A 468 -9.16 20.37 -22.20
N LEU A 469 -10.44 20.69 -21.97
CA LEU A 469 -11.52 20.32 -22.88
C LEU A 469 -11.41 21.00 -24.25
N GLU A 470 -10.99 22.27 -24.29
CA GLU A 470 -10.71 22.96 -25.55
C GLU A 470 -9.54 22.31 -26.30
N VAL A 471 -8.45 21.98 -25.60
CA VAL A 471 -7.30 21.25 -26.15
C VAL A 471 -7.72 19.86 -26.69
N ALA A 472 -8.65 19.19 -26.01
CA ALA A 472 -9.22 17.91 -26.45
C ALA A 472 -10.18 18.04 -27.65
N GLY A 473 -10.50 19.25 -28.11
CA GLY A 473 -11.40 19.48 -29.24
C GLY A 473 -12.88 19.63 -28.88
N PHE A 474 -13.20 19.89 -27.61
CA PHE A 474 -14.56 20.08 -27.08
C PHE A 474 -14.79 21.49 -26.51
N PRO A 475 -14.65 22.55 -27.34
CA PRO A 475 -14.75 23.93 -26.89
C PRO A 475 -16.16 24.33 -26.40
N GLU A 476 -17.20 23.57 -26.72
CA GLU A 476 -18.58 23.85 -26.33
C GLU A 476 -18.78 23.86 -24.81
N PHE A 477 -17.97 23.11 -24.05
CA PHE A 477 -18.03 23.08 -22.60
C PHE A 477 -17.38 24.30 -21.93
N LYS A 478 -16.49 25.00 -22.65
CA LYS A 478 -15.64 26.07 -22.10
C LYS A 478 -16.44 27.18 -21.43
N SER A 479 -17.49 27.67 -22.09
CA SER A 479 -18.29 28.79 -21.60
C SER A 479 -18.97 28.50 -20.25
N GLY A 480 -19.41 27.25 -20.05
CA GLY A 480 -20.07 26.81 -18.81
C GLY A 480 -19.11 26.79 -17.63
N TYR A 481 -17.90 26.27 -17.81
CA TYR A 481 -16.88 26.24 -16.75
C TYR A 481 -16.32 27.63 -16.45
N LEU A 482 -15.99 28.44 -17.46
CA LEU A 482 -15.47 29.79 -17.24
C LEU A 482 -16.48 30.71 -16.54
N SER A 483 -17.76 30.61 -16.89
CA SER A 483 -18.81 31.39 -16.22
C SER A 483 -18.95 30.98 -14.75
N SER A 484 -18.91 29.69 -14.46
CA SER A 484 -18.97 29.16 -13.10
C SER A 484 -17.72 29.54 -12.29
N ALA A 485 -16.54 29.45 -12.89
CA ALA A 485 -15.26 29.85 -12.28
C ALA A 485 -15.25 31.34 -11.93
N ARG A 486 -15.71 32.20 -12.85
CA ARG A 486 -15.78 33.65 -12.61
C ARG A 486 -16.68 33.99 -11.43
N ARG A 487 -17.88 33.39 -11.37
CA ARG A 487 -18.77 33.59 -10.22
C ARG A 487 -18.14 33.14 -8.90
N ALA A 488 -17.44 32.00 -8.89
CA ALA A 488 -16.76 31.51 -7.69
C ALA A 488 -15.62 32.44 -7.25
N TYR A 489 -14.82 32.94 -8.18
CA TYR A 489 -13.76 33.90 -7.91
C TYR A 489 -14.32 35.22 -7.37
N ASP A 490 -15.32 35.79 -8.06
CA ASP A 490 -15.94 37.06 -7.68
C ASP A 490 -16.65 36.93 -6.31
N TRP A 491 -17.31 35.80 -6.05
CA TRP A 491 -17.88 35.51 -4.74
C TRP A 491 -16.78 35.46 -3.67
N ALA A 492 -15.72 34.67 -3.89
CA ALA A 492 -14.63 34.53 -2.92
C ALA A 492 -13.99 35.87 -2.58
N MET A 493 -13.70 36.70 -3.58
CA MET A 493 -13.15 38.06 -3.42
C MET A 493 -13.99 38.96 -2.50
N ASN A 494 -15.31 38.81 -2.51
CA ASN A 494 -16.23 39.62 -1.72
C ASN A 494 -16.55 39.03 -0.34
N HIS A 495 -16.06 37.81 -0.04
CA HIS A 495 -16.39 37.07 1.19
C HIS A 495 -15.15 36.68 2.03
N ILE A 496 -14.00 37.32 1.78
CA ILE A 496 -12.83 37.24 2.68
C ILE A 496 -13.13 38.07 3.93
N LEU A 497 -13.16 37.43 5.10
CA LEU A 497 -13.34 38.13 6.38
C LEU A 497 -11.99 38.58 6.96
N PRO A 498 -11.98 39.59 7.86
CA PRO A 498 -10.76 39.96 8.56
C PRO A 498 -10.12 38.76 9.28
N GLY A 499 -8.87 38.44 8.95
CA GLY A 499 -8.13 37.29 9.49
C GLY A 499 -8.06 36.08 8.55
N ASP A 500 -8.84 36.06 7.47
CA ASP A 500 -8.85 34.98 6.48
C ASP A 500 -7.71 35.12 5.45
N GLU A 501 -7.06 36.28 5.35
CA GLU A 501 -6.20 36.66 4.22
C GLU A 501 -5.05 35.67 4.01
N THR A 502 -4.49 35.14 5.10
CA THR A 502 -3.39 34.17 5.03
C THR A 502 -3.88 32.79 4.58
N LYS A 503 -5.08 32.38 4.98
CA LYS A 503 -5.66 31.07 4.65
C LYS A 503 -6.01 30.97 3.16
N VAL A 504 -6.45 32.08 2.56
CA VAL A 504 -6.86 32.12 1.14
C VAL A 504 -5.74 32.52 0.19
N ARG A 505 -4.59 33.00 0.69
CA ARG A 505 -3.54 33.64 -0.13
C ARG A 505 -3.12 32.78 -1.31
N ASP A 506 -2.75 31.53 -1.06
CA ASP A 506 -2.18 30.66 -2.09
C ASP A 506 -3.25 30.21 -3.09
N PHE A 507 -4.48 29.99 -2.62
CA PHE A 507 -5.62 29.67 -3.49
C PHE A 507 -6.03 30.85 -4.36
N ARG A 508 -6.05 32.06 -3.80
CA ARG A 508 -6.32 33.30 -4.52
C ARG A 508 -5.24 33.62 -5.55
N GLN A 509 -3.98 33.30 -5.27
CA GLN A 509 -2.89 33.50 -6.23
C GLN A 509 -2.96 32.48 -7.38
N TYR A 510 -3.44 31.27 -7.10
CA TYR A 510 -3.61 30.22 -8.10
C TYR A 510 -4.80 30.47 -9.03
N ALA A 511 -5.88 31.06 -8.51
CA ALA A 511 -7.11 31.40 -9.24
C ALA A 511 -6.99 32.72 -10.01
#